data_AF-A0A897N6E8-F1
#
_entry.id   AF-A0A897N6E8-F1
#
_cell.length_a   1.000
_cell.length_b   1.000
_cell.length_c   1.000
_cell.angle_alpha   90.00
_cell.angle_beta   90.00
_cell.angle_gamma   90.00
#
_symmetry.space_group_name_H-M   'P 1'
#
loop_
_entity.id
_entity.type
_entity.pdbx_description
1 polymer ?
#
loop_
_entity_poly.entity_id
_entity_poly.type
_entity_poly.pdbx_seq_one_letter_code
_entity_poly.pdbx_strand_id
1 'polypeptide(L)'
;MTFVENLTLFVLSAFVGYEIITKIPTNLHTPLMSGANAISGITLLGSVVVAGSGSTTLATALGFVAVVMATINVVGGYLVSHFMLSEFSQGGR
;
A
#
# COMPACT_ATOMS: atom_id res chain seq x y z
N MET A 1 -2.28 21.03 7.22
CA MET A 1 -2.56 21.25 5.79
C MET A 1 -3.97 21.79 5.65
N THR A 2 -4.16 22.81 4.82
CA THR A 2 -5.48 23.34 4.49
C THR A 2 -6.24 22.41 3.54
N PHE A 3 -7.56 22.58 3.40
CA PHE A 3 -8.35 21.79 2.44
C PHE A 3 -7.79 21.92 1.00
N VAL A 4 -7.46 23.15 0.60
CA VAL A 4 -6.88 23.43 -0.72
C VAL A 4 -5.56 22.70 -0.88
N GLU A 5 -4.66 22.73 0.12
CA GLU A 5 -3.40 21.99 0.09
C GLU A 5 -3.60 20.48 -0.05
N ASN A 6 -4.49 19.87 0.75
CA ASN A 6 -4.78 18.43 0.69
C ASN A 6 -5.34 18.04 -0.67
N LEU A 7 -6.24 18.86 -1.23
CA LEU A 7 -6.84 18.62 -2.54
C LEU A 7 -5.79 18.73 -3.65
N THR A 8 -4.91 19.74 -3.59
CA THR A 8 -3.79 19.88 -4.53
C THR A 8 -2.87 18.67 -4.47
N LEU A 9 -2.48 18.22 -3.28
CA LEU A 9 -1.62 17.03 -3.12
C LEU A 9 -2.31 15.76 -3.64
N PHE A 10 -3.60 15.59 -3.36
CA PHE A 10 -4.37 14.45 -3.85
C PHE A 10 -4.39 14.39 -5.39
N VAL A 11 -4.73 15.51 -6.03
CA VAL A 11 -4.80 15.59 -7.50
C VAL A 11 -3.42 15.38 -8.13
N LEU A 12 -2.38 16.07 -7.65
CA LEU A 12 -1.02 15.93 -8.18
C LEU A 12 -0.47 14.51 -8.00
N SER A 13 -0.73 13.87 -6.85
CA SER A 13 -0.30 12.48 -6.61
C SER A 13 -0.98 11.50 -7.57
N ALA A 14 -2.26 11.72 -7.90
CA ALA A 14 -2.97 10.91 -8.89
C ALA A 14 -2.37 11.05 -10.30
N PHE A 15 -2.04 12.27 -10.72
CA PHE A 15 -1.34 12.51 -12.00
C PHE A 15 0.04 11.84 -12.04
N VAL A 16 0.82 11.95 -10.96
CA VAL A 16 2.12 11.28 -10.86
C VAL A 16 1.96 9.75 -10.95
N GLY A 17 0.98 9.18 -10.26
CA GLY A 17 0.68 7.75 -10.34
C GLY A 17 0.35 7.29 -11.77
N TYR A 18 -0.49 8.05 -12.48
CA TYR A 18 -0.81 7.77 -13.88
C TYR A 18 0.43 7.80 -14.79
N GLU A 19 1.23 8.86 -14.69
CA GLU A 19 2.41 9.07 -15.55
C GLU A 19 3.50 8.01 -15.32
N ILE A 20 3.59 7.48 -14.10
CA ILE A 20 4.52 6.39 -13.77
C ILE A 20 4.02 5.07 -14.37
N ILE A 21 2.75 4.72 -14.16
CA ILE A 21 2.20 3.42 -14.56
C ILE A 21 2.18 3.25 -16.08
N THR A 22 1.91 4.31 -16.84
CA THR A 22 1.86 4.27 -18.32
C THR A 22 3.21 3.96 -18.98
N LYS A 23 4.32 4.09 -18.24
CA LYS A 23 5.69 3.90 -18.76
C LYS A 23 6.31 2.56 -18.38
N ILE A 24 5.55 1.68 -17.72
CA ILE A 24 6.06 0.39 -17.26
C ILE A 24 5.99 -0.64 -18.39
N PRO A 25 7.05 -1.44 -18.63
CA PRO A 25 7.02 -2.50 -19.63
C PRO A 25 6.05 -3.63 -19.25
N THR A 26 5.49 -4.30 -20.25
CA THR A 26 4.41 -5.30 -20.06
C THR A 26 4.82 -6.50 -19.20
N ASN A 27 6.09 -6.87 -19.20
CA ASN A 27 6.64 -7.93 -18.36
C ASN A 27 6.55 -7.62 -16.86
N LEU A 28 6.44 -6.35 -16.48
CA LEU A 28 6.36 -5.92 -15.08
C LEU A 28 4.93 -5.66 -14.59
N HIS A 29 3.88 -5.84 -15.40
CA HIS A 29 2.51 -5.55 -14.96
C HIS A 29 2.06 -6.39 -13.76
N THR A 30 2.41 -7.69 -13.72
CA THR A 30 2.06 -8.57 -12.61
C THR A 30 2.88 -8.28 -11.34
N PRO A 31 4.23 -8.12 -11.41
CA PRO A 31 5.01 -7.61 -10.30
C PRO A 31 4.52 -6.24 -9.78
N LEU A 32 4.16 -5.33 -10.69
CA LEU A 32 3.63 -4.01 -10.35
C LEU A 32 2.29 -4.11 -9.61
N MET A 33 1.38 -4.97 -10.07
CA MET A 33 0.11 -5.21 -9.38
C MET A 33 0.34 -5.72 -7.95
N SER A 34 1.29 -6.63 -7.75
CA SER A 34 1.68 -7.10 -6.42
C SER A 34 2.30 -5.97 -5.57
N GLY A 35 3.18 -5.17 -6.17
CA GLY A 35 3.81 -4.02 -5.50
C GLY A 35 2.81 -2.95 -5.07
N ALA A 36 1.83 -2.64 -5.91
CA ALA A 36 0.75 -1.70 -5.59
C ALA A 36 -0.12 -2.22 -4.42
N ASN A 37 -0.35 -3.54 -4.35
CA ASN A 37 -1.01 -4.16 -3.20
C ASN A 37 -0.17 -4.00 -1.92
N ALA A 38 1.16 -4.22 -1.98
CA ALA A 38 2.04 -4.03 -0.84
C ALA A 38 2.00 -2.58 -0.30
N ILE A 39 1.99 -1.58 -1.20
CA ILE A 39 1.92 -0.16 -0.84
C ILE A 39 0.57 0.19 -0.19
N SER A 40 -0.53 -0.48 -0.58
CA SER A 40 -1.85 -0.32 0.05
C SER A 40 -1.87 -0.68 1.54
N GLY A 41 -0.84 -1.42 2.00
CA GLY A 41 -0.56 -1.69 3.41
C GLY A 41 -0.35 -0.43 4.27
N ILE A 42 -0.25 0.77 3.68
CA ILE A 42 -0.25 2.06 4.41
C ILE A 42 -1.46 2.23 5.34
N THR A 43 -2.55 1.49 5.09
CA THR A 43 -3.71 1.37 5.98
C THR A 43 -3.33 0.97 7.42
N LEU A 44 -2.17 0.32 7.62
CA LEU A 44 -1.60 0.01 8.93
C LEU A 44 -1.43 1.25 9.82
N LEU A 45 -1.06 2.41 9.25
CA LEU A 45 -0.94 3.65 10.03
C LEU A 45 -2.30 4.05 10.61
N GLY A 46 -3.35 3.99 9.79
CA GLY A 46 -4.71 4.32 10.21
C GLY A 46 -5.23 3.35 11.28
N SER A 47 -4.97 2.05 11.12
CA SER A 47 -5.45 1.05 12.08
C SER A 47 -4.76 1.16 13.44
N VAL A 48 -3.45 1.46 13.48
CA VAL A 48 -2.73 1.72 14.74
C VAL A 48 -3.28 2.95 15.46
N VAL A 49 -3.56 4.04 14.73
CA VAL A 49 -4.17 5.25 15.30
C VAL A 49 -5.54 4.94 15.90
N VAL A 50 -6.39 4.19 15.21
CA VAL A 50 -7.72 3.81 15.71
C VAL A 50 -7.61 2.90 16.93
N ALA A 51 -6.75 1.88 16.88
CA ALA A 51 -6.55 0.94 17.99
C ALA A 51 -6.02 1.64 19.26
N GLY A 52 -5.14 2.63 19.09
CA GLY A 52 -4.56 3.42 20.18
C GLY A 52 -5.41 4.61 20.65
N SER A 53 -6.54 4.91 19.99
CA SER A 53 -7.32 6.12 20.27
C SER A 53 -8.07 6.11 21.61
N GLY A 54 -8.26 4.93 22.22
CA GLY A 54 -8.95 4.80 23.52
C GLY A 54 -10.43 5.22 23.51
N SER A 55 -11.06 5.34 22.34
CA SER A 55 -12.41 5.90 22.18
C SER A 55 -13.52 5.02 22.79
N THR A 56 -13.69 3.80 22.31
CA THR A 56 -14.69 2.84 22.81
C THR A 56 -14.12 1.43 22.71
N THR A 57 -14.59 0.50 23.54
CA THR A 57 -14.18 -0.92 23.48
C THR A 57 -14.38 -1.51 22.08
N LEU A 58 -15.47 -1.12 21.40
CA LEU A 58 -15.75 -1.55 20.03
C LEU A 58 -14.73 -0.97 19.03
N ALA A 59 -14.40 0.32 19.13
CA ALA A 59 -13.41 0.95 18.26
C ALA A 59 -12.01 0.32 18.46
N THR A 60 -11.62 0.03 19.70
CA THR A 60 -10.35 -0.65 20.01
C THR A 60 -10.32 -2.06 19.45
N ALA A 61 -11.41 -2.83 19.59
CA ALA A 61 -11.51 -4.18 19.04
C ALA A 61 -11.43 -4.19 17.50
N LEU A 62 -12.17 -3.30 16.83
CA LEU A 62 -12.12 -3.15 15.37
C LEU A 62 -10.75 -2.65 14.91
N GLY A 63 -10.14 -1.72 15.65
CA GLY A 63 -8.77 -1.25 15.40
C GLY A 63 -7.75 -2.37 15.48
N PHE A 64 -7.84 -3.23 16.50
CA PHE A 64 -6.97 -4.40 16.63
C PHE A 64 -7.09 -5.35 15.43
N VAL A 65 -8.33 -5.69 15.02
CA VAL A 65 -8.55 -6.53 13.83
C VAL A 65 -7.99 -5.85 12.57
N ALA A 66 -8.19 -4.54 12.43
CA ALA A 66 -7.65 -3.77 11.31
C ALA A 66 -6.10 -3.76 11.29
N VAL A 67 -5.44 -3.72 12.46
CA VAL A 67 -3.97 -3.84 12.55
C VAL A 67 -3.51 -5.20 12.05
N VAL A 68 -4.17 -6.29 12.48
CA VAL A 68 -3.83 -7.64 12.03
C VAL A 68 -3.99 -7.77 10.51
N MET A 69 -5.12 -7.33 9.97
CA MET A 69 -5.39 -7.41 8.52
C MET A 69 -4.43 -6.54 7.70
N ALA A 70 -4.15 -5.32 8.15
CA ALA A 70 -3.19 -4.43 7.47
C ALA A 70 -1.76 -5.00 7.52
N THR A 71 -1.38 -5.66 8.62
CA THR A 71 -0.08 -6.33 8.75
C THR A 71 0.02 -7.51 7.78
N ILE A 72 -1.02 -8.32 7.64
CA ILE A 72 -1.05 -9.42 6.66
C ILE A 72 -0.91 -8.88 5.23
N ASN A 73 -1.62 -7.79 4.90
CA ASN A 73 -1.53 -7.14 3.59
C ASN A 73 -0.09 -6.66 3.31
N VAL A 74 0.50 -5.87 4.22
CA VAL A 74 1.82 -5.29 3.98
C VAL A 74 2.90 -6.37 3.90
N VAL A 75 2.93 -7.32 4.84
CA VAL A 75 3.94 -8.38 4.88
C VAL A 75 3.79 -9.32 3.68
N GLY A 76 2.56 -9.79 3.41
CA GLY A 76 2.29 -10.67 2.27
C GLY A 76 2.58 -9.99 0.94
N GLY A 77 2.19 -8.72 0.79
CA GLY A 77 2.44 -7.93 -0.41
C GLY A 77 3.92 -7.76 -0.71
N TYR A 78 4.72 -7.37 0.28
CA TYR A 78 6.17 -7.20 0.09
C TYR A 78 6.90 -8.53 -0.14
N LEU A 79 6.49 -9.62 0.52
CA LEU A 79 7.06 -10.95 0.29
C LEU A 79 6.80 -11.41 -1.15
N VAL A 80 5.55 -11.37 -1.62
CA VAL A 80 5.21 -11.79 -2.98
C VAL A 80 5.89 -10.92 -4.02
N SER A 81 5.92 -9.60 -3.81
CA SER A 81 6.62 -8.67 -4.71
C SER A 81 8.12 -8.98 -4.80
N HIS A 82 8.76 -9.30 -3.67
CA HIS A 82 10.17 -9.68 -3.63
C HIS A 82 10.43 -10.96 -4.43
N PHE A 83 9.62 -12.00 -4.27
CA PHE A 83 9.73 -13.23 -5.06
C PHE A 83 9.50 -12.98 -6.55
N MET A 84 8.50 -12.18 -6.92
CA MET A 84 8.25 -11.86 -8.33
C MET A 84 9.41 -11.10 -8.97
N LEU A 85 10.04 -10.17 -8.25
CA LEU A 85 11.17 -9.39 -8.74
C LEU A 85 12.48 -10.18 -8.72
N SER A 86 12.65 -11.15 -7.83
CA SER A 86 13.85 -11.99 -7.79
C SER A 86 14.00 -12.86 -9.03
N GLU A 87 12.89 -13.28 -9.63
CA GLU A 87 12.90 -14.03 -10.91
C GLU A 87 13.48 -13.20 -12.07
N PHE A 88 13.35 -11.86 -12.04
CA PHE A 88 13.98 -10.98 -13.04
C PHE A 88 15.48 -10.80 -12.80
N SER A 89 15.93 -10.87 -11.54
CA SER A 89 17.33 -10.63 -11.16
C SER A 89 18.24 -11.84 -11.39
N GLN A 90 17.71 -13.06 -11.41
CA GLN A 90 18.51 -14.29 -11.47
C GLN A 90 18.94 -14.70 -12.90
N GLY A 91 18.84 -13.79 -13.86
CA GLY A 91 19.19 -14.07 -15.25
C GLY A 91 18.02 -14.73 -15.97
N GLY A 92 17.08 -13.91 -16.41
CA GLY A 92 16.14 -14.30 -17.44
C GLY A 92 16.91 -14.79 -18.67
N ARG A 93 16.65 -16.04 -19.05
CA ARG A 93 16.57 -16.34 -20.47
C ARG A 93 15.37 -15.60 -21.05
#